data_AF-A0A431HDR5-F1
#
_entry.id   AF-A0A431HDR5-F1
#
_cell.length_a   1.000
_cell.length_b   1.000
_cell.length_c   1.000
_cell.angle_alpha   90.00
_cell.angle_beta   90.00
_cell.angle_gamma   90.00
#
_symmetry.space_group_name_H-M   'P 1'
#
loop_
_entity.id
_entity.type
_entity.pdbx_description
1 polymer ?
#
loop_
_entity_poly.entity_id
_entity_poly.type
_entity_poly.pdbx_seq_one_letter_code
_entity_poly.pdbx_strand_id
1 'polypeptide(L)'
;MLGRNIHIGIGKETTRGTVASTISYLPKTSASFDSKVEKANNEASIGVLQDSYESNVVKEHAEGEVEQNLQMNAVSFLLLAAFGAVTSATDSAGAYKHDFTVAQNNSHPSMTIVVADDVQDYAYTNAMLDTLELSASANQYINLKTSWKARKGATTSATPTYSSNDLTFLAKNMTVKMANDEAGLSGATNICVETFSLNIQKNLQEEVCL
;
A
#
# COMPACT_ATOMS: atom_id res chain seq x y z
N MET A 1 -4.48 15.89 -17.19
CA MET A 1 -4.05 14.47 -17.24
C MET A 1 -5.25 13.59 -17.00
N LEU A 2 -5.45 12.55 -17.83
CA LEU A 2 -6.42 11.50 -17.51
C LEU A 2 -5.78 10.59 -16.46
N GLY A 3 -6.35 10.50 -15.26
CA GLY A 3 -5.81 9.67 -14.16
C GLY A 3 -5.67 8.18 -14.47
N ARG A 4 -6.15 7.72 -15.64
CA ARG A 4 -5.98 6.35 -16.14
C ARG A 4 -4.61 6.09 -16.80
N ASN A 5 -3.90 7.13 -17.24
CA ASN A 5 -2.56 6.98 -17.84
C ASN A 5 -1.44 6.94 -16.79
N ILE A 6 -1.73 7.32 -15.56
CA ILE A 6 -0.79 7.14 -14.47
C ILE A 6 -0.65 5.63 -14.25
N HIS A 7 0.55 5.14 -13.99
CA HIS A 7 0.85 3.76 -13.62
C HIS A 7 1.42 3.75 -12.20
N ILE A 8 1.07 2.74 -11.40
CA ILE A 8 1.62 2.59 -10.04
C ILE A 8 2.27 1.23 -9.90
N GLY A 9 3.46 1.22 -9.32
CA GLY A 9 4.17 0.02 -8.92
C GLY A 9 4.53 0.02 -7.45
N ILE A 10 4.67 -1.18 -6.89
CA ILE A 10 5.08 -1.42 -5.51
C ILE A 10 6.26 -2.41 -5.49
N GLY A 11 7.22 -2.16 -4.60
CA GLY A 11 8.35 -3.06 -4.38
C GLY A 11 8.77 -3.08 -2.92
N LYS A 12 9.28 -4.23 -2.46
CA LYS A 12 9.83 -4.36 -1.10
C LYS A 12 11.26 -3.81 -1.08
N GLU A 13 11.56 -2.93 -0.13
CA GLU A 13 12.92 -2.43 0.05
C GLU A 13 13.80 -3.49 0.71
N THR A 14 14.99 -3.74 0.17
CA THR A 14 16.00 -4.58 0.85
C THR A 14 16.70 -3.79 1.95
N THR A 15 16.97 -2.52 1.69
CA THR A 15 17.48 -1.55 2.67
C THR A 15 16.50 -0.39 2.77
N ARG A 16 16.10 -0.01 3.99
CA ARG A 16 15.12 1.06 4.20
C ARG A 16 15.55 2.37 3.55
N GLY A 17 14.66 3.00 2.80
CA GLY A 17 14.92 4.25 2.10
C GLY A 17 15.72 4.11 0.81
N THR A 18 16.01 2.88 0.36
CA THR A 18 16.59 2.61 -0.96
C THR A 18 15.53 2.08 -1.90
N VAL A 19 15.51 2.58 -3.13
CA VAL A 19 14.55 2.15 -4.17
C VAL A 19 14.64 0.63 -4.33
N ALA A 20 13.50 -0.05 -4.24
CA ALA A 20 13.42 -1.48 -4.43
C ALA A 20 13.90 -1.90 -5.84
N SER A 21 14.67 -2.98 -5.92
CA SER A 21 15.21 -3.51 -7.17
C SER A 21 14.15 -4.19 -8.04
N THR A 22 13.07 -4.67 -7.44
CA THR A 22 11.93 -5.30 -8.12
C THR A 22 10.68 -4.50 -7.85
N ILE A 23 10.07 -3.97 -8.92
CA ILE A 23 8.82 -3.20 -8.88
C ILE A 23 7.73 -4.00 -9.60
N SER A 24 6.65 -4.30 -8.89
CA SER A 24 5.46 -4.94 -9.46
C SER A 24 4.38 -3.89 -9.72
N TYR A 25 3.95 -3.75 -10.97
CA TYR A 25 2.91 -2.78 -11.34
C TYR A 25 1.51 -3.31 -11.04
N LEU A 26 0.72 -2.45 -10.42
CA LEU A 26 -0.62 -2.73 -9.95
C LEU A 26 -1.63 -2.14 -10.96
N PRO A 27 -2.50 -2.95 -11.57
CA PRO A 27 -3.61 -2.42 -12.37
C PRO A 27 -4.65 -1.85 -11.43
N LYS A 28 -4.53 -0.54 -11.21
CA LYS A 28 -5.41 0.23 -10.34
C LYS A 28 -6.71 0.63 -11.05
N THR A 29 -7.74 0.81 -10.24
CA THR A 29 -8.97 1.50 -10.61
C THR A 29 -8.83 3.00 -10.36
N SER A 30 -8.20 3.37 -9.25
CA SER A 30 -7.90 4.76 -8.89
C SER A 30 -6.59 4.80 -8.10
N ALA A 31 -5.85 5.90 -8.22
CA ALA A 31 -4.81 6.21 -7.27
C ALA A 31 -4.43 7.68 -7.27
N SER A 32 -3.99 8.14 -6.12
CA SER A 32 -3.36 9.44 -5.89
C SER A 32 -2.10 9.21 -5.08
N PHE A 33 -1.01 9.89 -5.41
CA PHE A 33 0.19 9.88 -4.60
C PHE A 33 0.97 11.15 -4.82
N ASP A 34 1.05 11.99 -3.79
CA ASP A 34 1.58 13.34 -3.91
C ASP A 34 2.53 13.67 -2.76
N SER A 35 3.56 14.46 -3.06
CA SER A 35 4.44 15.00 -2.02
C SER A 35 3.78 16.22 -1.37
N LYS A 36 3.65 16.19 -0.05
CA LYS A 36 3.19 17.30 0.78
C LYS A 36 4.37 17.97 1.47
N VAL A 37 4.33 19.30 1.52
CA VAL A 37 5.33 20.12 2.19
C VAL A 37 4.61 20.95 3.25
N GLU A 38 4.96 20.73 4.51
CA GLU A 38 4.51 21.57 5.62
C GLU A 38 5.53 22.68 5.86
N LYS A 39 5.04 23.92 5.96
CA LYS A 39 5.85 25.10 6.23
C LYS A 39 5.44 25.72 7.55
N ALA A 40 6.41 26.11 8.37
CA ALA A 40 6.17 27.00 9.51
C ALA A 40 6.36 28.44 9.07
N ASN A 41 5.32 29.25 9.29
CA ASN A 41 5.38 30.68 9.10
C ASN A 41 5.86 31.33 10.40
N ASN A 42 6.82 32.23 10.28
CA ASN A 42 7.29 33.06 11.38
C ASN A 42 6.45 34.34 11.41
N GLU A 43 5.58 34.45 12.41
CA GLU A 43 4.67 35.58 12.66
C GLU A 43 5.25 36.57 13.70
N ALA A 44 6.56 36.56 13.92
CA ALA A 44 7.20 37.50 14.85
C ALA A 44 6.97 38.95 14.42
N SER A 45 6.41 39.76 15.32
CA SER A 45 6.14 41.18 15.07
C SER A 45 7.45 41.98 14.99
N ILE A 46 7.83 42.37 13.77
CA ILE A 46 9.02 43.20 13.50
C ILE A 46 8.65 44.65 13.11
N GLY A 47 7.44 45.11 13.47
CA GLY A 47 7.01 46.49 13.23
C GLY A 47 6.58 46.82 11.78
N VAL A 48 6.24 45.81 10.98
CA VAL A 48 5.58 45.94 9.66
C VAL A 48 4.17 45.34 9.72
N LEU A 49 3.24 45.88 8.92
CA LEU A 49 1.81 45.49 8.88
C LEU A 49 1.56 44.11 8.22
N GLN A 50 2.61 43.39 7.84
CA GLN A 50 2.51 42.06 7.24
C GLN A 50 2.53 40.99 8.34
N ASP A 51 1.59 40.06 8.27
CA ASP A 51 1.30 39.05 9.30
C ASP A 51 2.30 37.88 9.33
N SER A 52 3.17 37.77 8.31
CA SER A 52 4.26 36.77 8.28
C SER A 52 5.47 37.33 7.54
N TYR A 53 6.66 37.09 8.10
CA TYR A 53 7.91 37.61 7.55
C TYR A 53 8.72 36.56 6.78
N GLU A 54 8.74 35.32 7.28
CA GLU A 54 9.47 34.20 6.68
C GLU A 54 8.68 32.90 6.82
N SER A 55 8.77 32.03 5.82
CA SER A 55 8.15 30.70 5.83
C SER A 55 9.23 29.65 5.56
N ASN A 56 9.51 28.80 6.54
CA ASN A 56 10.52 27.74 6.43
C ASN A 56 9.84 26.40 6.22
N VAL A 57 10.39 25.55 5.36
CA VAL A 57 9.92 24.17 5.18
C VAL A 57 10.29 23.35 6.41
N VAL A 58 9.29 22.87 7.14
CA VAL A 58 9.46 22.11 8.38
C VAL A 58 9.40 20.61 8.14
N LYS A 59 8.65 20.17 7.12
CA LYS A 59 8.49 18.75 6.84
C LYS A 59 8.14 18.50 5.37
N GLU A 60 8.78 17.50 4.78
CA GLU A 60 8.41 16.98 3.47
C GLU A 60 8.06 15.49 3.62
N HIS A 61 6.82 15.14 3.32
CA HIS A 61 6.33 13.77 3.35
C HIS A 61 5.50 13.52 2.08
N ALA A 62 5.16 12.28 1.80
CA ALA A 62 4.28 11.96 0.68
C ALA A 62 3.17 11.03 1.16
N GLU A 63 1.97 11.27 0.66
CA GLU A 63 0.80 10.46 1.00
C GLU A 63 0.09 10.04 -0.27
N GLY A 64 -0.54 8.88 -0.22
CA GLY A 64 -1.35 8.43 -1.33
C GLY A 64 -2.28 7.29 -1.01
N GLU A 65 -3.29 7.16 -1.86
CA GLU A 65 -4.25 6.08 -1.83
C GLU A 65 -4.18 5.29 -3.13
N VAL A 66 -4.30 3.98 -3.03
CA VAL A 66 -4.36 3.07 -4.18
C VAL A 66 -5.56 2.16 -4.01
N GLU A 67 -6.43 2.18 -5.02
CA GLU A 67 -7.59 1.29 -5.12
C GLU A 67 -7.44 0.39 -6.35
N GLN A 68 -7.63 -0.91 -6.13
CA GLN A 68 -7.49 -1.92 -7.18
C GLN A 68 -8.41 -3.11 -6.93
N ASN A 69 -8.68 -3.88 -7.98
CA ASN A 69 -9.25 -5.21 -7.81
C ASN A 69 -8.17 -6.15 -7.26
N LEU A 70 -8.55 -7.07 -6.38
CA LEU A 70 -7.62 -8.00 -5.76
C LEU A 70 -6.99 -8.90 -6.82
N GLN A 71 -5.67 -8.82 -6.94
CA GLN A 71 -4.87 -9.66 -7.83
C GLN A 71 -3.85 -10.49 -7.06
N MET A 72 -3.49 -11.64 -7.63
CA MET A 72 -2.63 -12.64 -6.99
C MET A 72 -1.23 -12.11 -6.70
N ASN A 73 -0.61 -11.39 -7.63
CA ASN A 73 0.75 -10.87 -7.37
C ASN A 73 0.71 -9.66 -6.43
N ALA A 74 -0.28 -8.78 -6.62
CA ALA A 74 -0.47 -7.56 -5.84
C ALA A 74 -0.70 -7.83 -4.35
N VAL A 75 -1.56 -8.80 -4.02
CA VAL A 75 -2.01 -9.03 -2.63
C VAL A 75 -0.85 -9.39 -1.71
N SER A 76 0.16 -10.11 -2.22
CA SER A 76 1.29 -10.57 -1.41
C SER A 76 2.11 -9.41 -0.81
N PHE A 77 2.36 -8.36 -1.58
CA PHE A 77 3.08 -7.17 -1.12
C PHE A 77 2.29 -6.37 -0.09
N LEU A 78 0.96 -6.35 -0.25
CA LEU A 78 0.05 -5.58 0.60
C LEU A 78 -0.16 -6.28 1.95
N LEU A 79 -0.30 -7.61 1.94
CA LEU A 79 -0.30 -8.43 3.15
C LEU A 79 1.06 -8.39 3.85
N LEU A 80 2.17 -8.38 3.12
CA LEU A 80 3.49 -8.21 3.71
C LEU A 80 3.63 -6.84 4.41
N ALA A 81 3.12 -5.77 3.81
CA ALA A 81 3.14 -4.44 4.42
C ALA A 81 2.22 -4.35 5.66
N ALA A 82 1.13 -5.11 5.69
CA ALA A 82 0.19 -5.18 6.82
C ALA A 82 0.74 -6.00 7.99
N PHE A 83 1.19 -7.23 7.74
CA PHE A 83 1.60 -8.19 8.77
C PHE A 83 3.10 -8.10 9.13
N GLY A 84 3.94 -7.75 8.17
CA GLY A 84 5.36 -7.46 8.39
C GLY A 84 6.32 -8.63 8.27
N ALA A 85 5.84 -9.88 8.24
CA ALA A 85 6.67 -11.05 7.95
C ALA A 85 5.97 -12.00 6.98
N VAL A 86 6.76 -12.67 6.13
CA VAL A 86 6.29 -13.70 5.20
C VAL A 86 7.29 -14.84 5.15
N THR A 87 6.80 -16.06 5.22
CA THR A 87 7.56 -17.28 4.91
C THR A 87 6.96 -17.88 3.65
N SER A 88 7.79 -18.10 2.63
CA SER A 88 7.34 -18.65 1.35
C SER A 88 7.91 -20.05 1.18
N ALA A 89 7.05 -21.01 0.89
CA ALA A 89 7.45 -22.39 0.60
C ALA A 89 6.73 -22.88 -0.65
N THR A 90 7.37 -23.74 -1.43
CA THR A 90 6.71 -24.43 -2.53
C THR A 90 5.80 -25.50 -1.94
N ASP A 91 4.52 -25.42 -2.24
CA ASP A 91 3.56 -26.48 -1.94
C ASP A 91 3.81 -27.67 -2.90
N SER A 92 3.40 -28.86 -2.48
CA SER A 92 3.59 -30.13 -3.18
C SER A 92 3.08 -30.15 -4.64
N ALA A 93 2.20 -29.23 -5.02
CA ALA A 93 1.66 -29.07 -6.36
C ALA A 93 2.40 -28.02 -7.24
N GLY A 94 3.51 -27.44 -6.76
CA GLY A 94 4.27 -26.40 -7.47
C GLY A 94 3.72 -24.97 -7.32
N ALA A 95 2.64 -24.78 -6.58
CA ALA A 95 2.15 -23.47 -6.15
C ALA A 95 2.99 -22.94 -4.98
N TYR A 96 3.17 -21.62 -4.88
CA TYR A 96 3.81 -21.03 -3.71
C TYR A 96 2.78 -20.79 -2.60
N LYS A 97 3.09 -21.30 -1.41
CA LYS A 97 2.39 -20.98 -0.17
C LYS A 97 3.10 -19.82 0.51
N HIS A 98 2.37 -18.76 0.82
CA HIS A 98 2.85 -17.62 1.58
C HIS A 98 2.17 -17.59 2.95
N ASP A 99 2.93 -17.88 3.99
CA ASP A 99 2.48 -17.78 5.38
C ASP A 99 2.88 -16.40 5.93
N PHE A 100 1.89 -15.53 6.09
CA PHE A 100 2.07 -14.19 6.66
C PHE A 100 1.88 -14.23 8.17
N THR A 101 2.83 -13.65 8.90
CA THR A 101 2.79 -13.59 10.36
C THR A 101 2.96 -12.15 10.83
N VAL A 102 2.30 -11.82 11.94
CA VAL A 102 2.43 -10.50 12.57
C VAL A 102 3.85 -10.38 13.12
N ALA A 103 4.65 -9.48 12.55
CA ALA A 103 5.94 -9.12 13.10
C ALA A 103 5.72 -8.31 14.40
N GLN A 104 6.12 -8.89 15.52
CA GLN A 104 6.02 -8.29 16.87
C GLN A 104 7.11 -7.22 17.13
N ASN A 105 7.50 -6.48 16.10
CA ASN A 105 8.48 -5.42 16.21
C ASN A 105 7.97 -4.15 15.51
N ASN A 106 8.49 -2.99 15.92
CA ASN A 106 8.11 -1.70 15.32
C ASN A 106 8.77 -1.47 13.95
N SER A 107 9.51 -2.47 13.43
CA SER A 107 10.28 -2.39 12.20
C SER A 107 9.65 -3.21 11.08
N HIS A 108 8.39 -2.90 10.78
CA HIS A 108 7.71 -3.47 9.61
C HIS A 108 8.42 -3.08 8.30
N PRO A 109 8.44 -3.97 7.29
CA PRO A 109 9.17 -3.75 6.05
C PRO A 109 8.68 -2.49 5.34
N SER A 110 9.62 -1.66 4.92
CA SER A 110 9.33 -0.50 4.09
C SER A 110 9.17 -0.90 2.63
N MET A 111 8.32 -0.17 1.94
CA MET A 111 8.03 -0.37 0.52
C MET A 111 8.49 0.83 -0.28
N THR A 112 8.74 0.62 -1.57
CA THR A 112 8.88 1.69 -2.56
C THR A 112 7.61 1.74 -3.38
N ILE A 113 7.02 2.92 -3.52
CA ILE A 113 5.90 3.18 -4.44
C ILE A 113 6.45 3.96 -5.63
N VAL A 114 6.22 3.47 -6.83
CA VAL A 114 6.61 4.13 -8.07
C VAL A 114 5.37 4.63 -8.77
N VAL A 115 5.34 5.91 -9.10
CA VAL A 115 4.32 6.53 -9.93
C VAL A 115 4.97 6.85 -11.26
N ALA A 116 4.49 6.23 -12.33
CA ALA A 116 4.93 6.55 -13.69
C ALA A 116 3.83 7.34 -14.39
N ASP A 117 4.20 8.45 -15.02
CA ASP A 117 3.29 9.35 -15.73
C ASP A 117 3.97 9.82 -17.01
N ASP A 118 3.19 10.24 -18.00
CA ASP A 118 3.67 10.66 -19.32
C ASP A 118 4.61 11.88 -19.25
N VAL A 119 4.63 12.60 -18.12
CA VAL A 119 5.47 13.78 -17.88
C VAL A 119 6.71 13.47 -17.06
N GLN A 120 6.56 12.79 -15.92
CA GLN A 120 7.67 12.52 -15.02
C GLN A 120 7.36 11.34 -14.08
N ASP A 121 8.31 10.42 -13.96
CA ASP A 121 8.20 9.31 -13.02
C ASP A 121 8.81 9.69 -11.66
N TYR A 122 8.15 9.23 -10.59
CA TYR A 122 8.58 9.42 -9.21
C TYR A 122 8.67 8.09 -8.47
N ALA A 123 9.71 7.94 -7.65
CA ALA A 123 9.86 6.86 -6.68
C ALA A 123 9.80 7.42 -5.26
N TYR A 124 8.85 6.92 -4.48
CA TYR A 124 8.62 7.24 -3.09
C TYR A 124 9.15 6.10 -2.24
N THR A 125 10.26 6.36 -1.54
CA THR A 125 10.91 5.37 -0.67
C THR A 125 10.39 5.46 0.76
N ASN A 126 10.65 4.42 1.53
CA ASN A 126 10.19 4.31 2.91
C ASN A 126 8.66 4.44 3.05
N ALA A 127 7.92 3.92 2.07
CA ALA A 127 6.47 3.88 2.10
C ALA A 127 6.00 2.85 3.12
N MET A 128 5.17 3.29 4.04
CA MET A 128 4.55 2.51 5.09
C MET A 128 3.03 2.52 4.89
N LEU A 129 2.43 1.35 5.01
CA LEU A 129 0.99 1.17 4.94
C LEU A 129 0.35 1.70 6.23
N ASP A 130 -0.68 2.53 6.10
CA ASP A 130 -1.47 3.03 7.22
C ASP A 130 -2.78 2.25 7.37
N THR A 131 -3.51 2.09 6.27
CA THR A 131 -4.79 1.36 6.22
C THR A 131 -4.84 0.39 5.05
N LEU A 132 -5.45 -0.77 5.28
CA LEU A 132 -5.81 -1.73 4.25
C LEU A 132 -7.25 -2.15 4.46
N GLU A 133 -8.06 -1.95 3.43
CA GLU A 133 -9.46 -2.32 3.39
C GLU A 133 -9.72 -3.30 2.24
N LEU A 134 -10.16 -4.49 2.60
CA LEU A 134 -10.61 -5.53 1.68
C LEU A 134 -12.13 -5.59 1.72
N SER A 135 -12.78 -5.32 0.59
CA SER A 135 -14.24 -5.39 0.46
C SER A 135 -14.65 -6.37 -0.63
N ALA A 136 -15.65 -7.19 -0.33
CA ALA A 136 -16.24 -8.13 -1.26
C ALA A 136 -17.76 -8.04 -1.17
N SER A 137 -18.40 -7.85 -2.32
CA SER A 137 -19.86 -7.84 -2.45
C SER A 137 -20.28 -8.93 -3.43
N ALA A 138 -21.47 -9.50 -3.23
CA ALA A 138 -22.03 -10.49 -4.13
C ALA A 138 -22.03 -9.97 -5.59
N ASN A 139 -21.64 -10.84 -6.53
CA ASN A 139 -21.54 -10.56 -7.97
C ASN A 139 -20.52 -9.48 -8.39
N GLN A 140 -19.59 -9.09 -7.52
CA GLN A 140 -18.53 -8.14 -7.85
C GLN A 140 -17.13 -8.76 -7.71
N TYR A 141 -16.11 -8.04 -8.21
CA TYR A 141 -14.73 -8.34 -7.89
C TYR A 141 -14.43 -7.95 -6.44
N ILE A 142 -13.46 -8.61 -5.84
CA ILE A 142 -12.97 -8.19 -4.52
C ILE A 142 -12.16 -6.90 -4.72
N ASN A 143 -12.53 -5.83 -4.02
CA ASN A 143 -11.86 -4.54 -4.07
C ASN A 143 -10.90 -4.41 -2.88
N LEU A 144 -9.73 -3.85 -3.16
CA LEU A 144 -8.70 -3.56 -2.19
C LEU A 144 -8.32 -2.09 -2.25
N LYS A 145 -8.52 -1.41 -1.12
CA LYS A 145 -8.14 -0.01 -0.91
C LYS A 145 -7.01 0.06 0.12
N THR A 146 -5.97 0.83 -0.19
CA THR A 146 -4.82 1.02 0.71
C THR A 146 -4.39 2.47 0.78
N SER A 147 -4.08 2.95 1.98
CA SER A 147 -3.51 4.29 2.21
C SER A 147 -2.08 4.19 2.74
N TRP A 148 -1.21 5.08 2.25
CA TRP A 148 0.23 5.01 2.43
C TRP A 148 0.81 6.36 2.83
N LYS A 149 1.89 6.29 3.62
CA LYS A 149 2.74 7.44 3.95
C LYS A 149 4.18 7.10 3.60
N ALA A 150 4.89 7.99 2.93
CA ALA A 150 6.24 7.78 2.43
C ALA A 150 7.11 9.04 2.57
N ARG A 151 8.40 8.91 2.27
CA ARG A 151 9.26 10.09 2.06
C ARG A 151 8.90 10.78 0.75
N LYS A 152 9.31 12.04 0.62
CA LYS A 152 9.20 12.81 -0.62
C LYS A 152 9.75 12.01 -1.80
N GLY A 153 9.02 12.04 -2.91
CA GLY A 153 9.38 11.34 -4.12
C GLY A 153 10.66 11.90 -4.74
N ALA A 154 11.52 11.02 -5.23
CA ALA A 154 12.64 11.36 -6.09
C ALA A 154 12.32 10.99 -7.52
N THR A 155 12.81 11.78 -8.48
CA THR A 155 12.65 11.46 -9.90
C THR A 155 13.30 10.13 -10.23
N THR A 156 12.61 9.30 -11.01
CA THR A 156 13.11 8.01 -11.46
C THR A 156 12.84 7.83 -12.97
N SER A 157 13.23 6.68 -13.50
CA SER A 157 12.74 6.18 -14.79
C SER A 157 12.05 4.84 -14.53
N ALA A 158 10.78 4.77 -14.89
CA ALA A 158 9.93 3.61 -14.68
C ALA A 158 9.45 3.06 -16.03
N THR A 159 9.40 1.74 -16.17
CA THR A 159 8.83 1.10 -17.35
C THR A 159 7.71 0.18 -16.89
N PRO A 160 6.44 0.64 -16.97
CA PRO A 160 5.29 -0.16 -16.55
C PRO A 160 5.21 -1.49 -17.27
N THR A 161 5.30 -2.59 -16.52
CA THR A 161 5.12 -3.95 -17.03
C THR A 161 4.02 -4.65 -16.25
N TYR A 162 3.04 -5.19 -16.97
CA TYR A 162 1.94 -5.98 -16.41
C TYR A 162 2.13 -7.46 -16.71
N SER A 163 1.91 -8.31 -15.72
CA SER A 163 1.89 -9.76 -15.96
C SER A 163 0.65 -10.13 -16.78
N SER A 164 0.84 -10.82 -17.90
CA SER A 164 -0.27 -11.32 -18.72
C SER A 164 -1.06 -12.46 -18.05
N ASN A 165 -0.49 -13.06 -17.00
CA ASN A 165 -1.03 -14.25 -16.32
C ASN A 165 -1.49 -13.95 -14.89
N ASP A 166 -1.77 -12.68 -14.55
CA ASP A 166 -2.28 -12.34 -13.22
C ASP A 166 -3.77 -12.71 -13.08
N LEU A 167 -4.11 -13.42 -12.02
CA LEU A 167 -5.47 -13.85 -11.74
C LEU A 167 -6.14 -12.84 -10.81
N THR A 168 -7.33 -12.37 -11.21
CA THR A 168 -8.15 -11.47 -10.39
C THR A 168 -9.16 -12.30 -9.60
N PHE A 169 -9.28 -12.02 -8.30
CA PHE A 169 -10.20 -12.75 -7.43
C PHE A 169 -11.65 -12.25 -7.58
N LEU A 170 -12.56 -13.20 -7.79
CA LEU A 170 -13.99 -12.98 -7.87
C LEU A 170 -14.64 -13.28 -6.51
N ALA A 171 -15.56 -12.43 -6.05
CA ALA A 171 -16.27 -12.66 -4.79
C ALA A 171 -17.09 -13.97 -4.82
N LYS A 172 -17.51 -14.45 -5.99
CA LYS A 172 -18.21 -15.74 -6.15
C LYS A 172 -17.42 -16.94 -5.61
N ASN A 173 -16.09 -16.88 -5.63
CA ASN A 173 -15.23 -17.96 -5.15
C ASN A 173 -14.81 -17.78 -3.69
N MET A 174 -15.32 -16.75 -3.00
CA MET A 174 -15.04 -16.53 -1.59
C MET A 174 -15.87 -17.49 -0.74
N THR A 175 -15.20 -18.20 0.17
CA THR A 175 -15.85 -19.03 1.18
C THR A 175 -15.48 -18.50 2.56
N VAL A 176 -16.47 -18.16 3.37
CA VAL A 176 -16.27 -17.69 4.74
C VAL A 176 -16.70 -18.80 5.69
N LYS A 177 -15.76 -19.21 6.55
CA LYS A 177 -15.98 -20.23 7.57
C LYS A 177 -15.54 -19.67 8.92
N MET A 178 -16.25 -20.05 9.97
CA MET A 178 -15.87 -19.73 11.34
C MET A 178 -15.73 -21.01 12.16
N ALA A 179 -14.69 -21.08 12.97
CA ALA A 179 -14.39 -22.17 13.88
C ALA A 179 -13.81 -21.62 15.18
N ASN A 180 -13.86 -22.41 16.26
CA ASN A 180 -13.32 -22.02 17.56
C ASN A 180 -11.77 -22.05 17.59
N ASP A 181 -11.17 -22.86 16.73
CA ASP A 181 -9.73 -22.99 16.53
C ASP A 181 -9.40 -23.23 15.05
N GLU A 182 -8.12 -23.08 14.69
CA GLU A 182 -7.63 -23.28 13.31
C GLU A 182 -7.90 -24.71 12.81
N ALA A 183 -7.78 -25.70 13.70
CA ALA A 183 -7.99 -27.11 13.37
C ALA A 183 -9.46 -27.40 12.94
N GLY A 184 -10.43 -26.72 13.56
CA GLY A 184 -11.84 -26.83 13.25
C GLY A 184 -12.28 -26.19 11.93
N LEU A 185 -11.43 -25.38 11.29
CA LEU A 185 -11.79 -24.65 10.06
C LEU A 185 -12.02 -25.59 8.87
N SER A 186 -11.32 -26.74 8.83
CA SER A 186 -11.47 -27.72 7.75
C SER A 186 -12.89 -28.32 7.72
N GLY A 187 -13.48 -28.57 8.90
CA GLY A 187 -14.83 -29.12 9.07
C GLY A 187 -15.94 -28.07 9.17
N ALA A 188 -15.61 -26.77 9.22
CA ALA A 188 -16.60 -25.71 9.36
C ALA A 188 -17.46 -25.54 8.09
N THR A 189 -18.75 -25.28 8.30
CA THR A 189 -19.72 -25.02 7.24
C THR A 189 -19.52 -23.63 6.66
N ASN A 190 -19.67 -23.51 5.34
CA ASN A 190 -19.62 -22.22 4.66
C ASN A 190 -20.83 -21.35 5.03
N ILE A 191 -20.57 -20.11 5.41
CA ILE A 191 -21.59 -19.09 5.67
C ILE A 191 -21.85 -18.34 4.37
N CYS A 192 -23.12 -18.18 4.00
CA CYS A 192 -23.50 -17.33 2.87
C CYS A 192 -23.40 -15.87 3.31
N VAL A 193 -22.45 -15.13 2.73
CA VAL A 193 -22.19 -13.73 3.04
C VAL A 193 -22.50 -12.90 1.80
N GLU A 194 -23.36 -11.89 1.92
CA GLU A 194 -23.70 -10.97 0.83
C GLU A 194 -22.65 -9.86 0.68
N THR A 195 -22.11 -9.40 1.81
CA THR A 195 -21.07 -8.37 1.89
C THR A 195 -20.07 -8.72 2.98
N PHE A 196 -18.79 -8.61 2.65
CA PHE A 196 -17.67 -8.82 3.56
C PHE A 196 -16.76 -7.59 3.49
N SER A 197 -16.40 -7.03 4.64
CA SER A 197 -15.40 -5.98 4.74
C SER A 197 -14.43 -6.30 5.87
N LEU A 198 -13.14 -6.26 5.56
CA LEU A 198 -12.04 -6.39 6.51
C LEU A 198 -11.19 -5.13 6.42
N ASN A 199 -11.09 -4.41 7.54
CA ASN A 199 -10.26 -3.22 7.65
C ASN A 199 -9.13 -3.47 8.66
N ILE A 200 -7.89 -3.30 8.22
CA ILE A 200 -6.68 -3.37 9.03
C ILE A 200 -6.09 -1.96 9.10
N GLN A 201 -6.04 -1.40 10.30
CA GLN A 201 -5.46 -0.08 10.57
C GLN A 201 -4.21 -0.23 11.42
N LYS A 202 -3.09 0.33 10.94
CA LYS A 202 -1.81 0.34 11.65
C LYS A 202 -1.60 1.59 12.49
N ASN A 203 -2.42 2.63 12.28
CA ASN A 203 -2.35 3.90 13.00
C ASN A 203 -0.94 4.48 12.98
N LEU A 204 -0.38 4.63 11.78
CA LEU A 204 1.02 4.99 11.63
C LEU A 204 1.29 6.39 12.19
N GLN A 205 2.25 6.46 13.12
CA GLN A 205 2.74 7.72 13.66
C GLN A 205 4.03 8.13 12.95
N GLU A 206 4.07 9.39 12.52
CA GLU A 206 5.28 9.97 11.94
C GLU A 206 6.13 10.54 13.07
N GLU A 207 7.30 9.96 13.27
CA GLU A 207 8.28 10.48 14.22
C GLU A 207 9.05 11.64 13.58
N VAL A 208 8.91 12.84 14.16
CA VAL A 208 9.66 14.03 13.76
C VAL A 208 10.67 14.32 14.87
N CYS A 209 11.95 14.17 14.56
CA CYS A 209 13.03 14.60 15.45
C CYS A 209 13.29 16.09 15.25
N LEU A 210 13.46 16.83 16.35
CA LEU A 210 13.76 18.27 16.39
C LEU A 210 15.14 18.60 15.78
#